data_AF-A0AAE1PQ64-F1
#
_entry.id   AF-A0AAE1PQ64-F1
#
_cell.length_a   1.000
_cell.length_b   1.000
_cell.length_c   1.000
_cell.angle_alpha   90.00
_cell.angle_beta   90.00
_cell.angle_gamma   90.00
#
_symmetry.space_group_name_H-M   'P 1'
#
loop_
_entity.id
_entity.type
_entity.pdbx_description
1 polymer ?
#
loop_
_entity_poly.entity_id
_entity_poly.type
_entity_poly.pdbx_seq_one_letter_code
_entity_poly.pdbx_strand_id
1 'polypeptide(L)'
;MYMNRAYVSNIDPRNEREFLMVEQVYLGASVIKRLSENPNLERNKEELITFRVKCRAFLVTAADQIKRRFDFNDKVLSNLSVLEPASSLGIYGTCVESLIPFAMKLPRIIHQDDSTLQQLDDEWRKLEVEDLPENILNMAKHTGLTKEKRPDQFGSILKTLVDDEGIAKYKCLSDFALGWLFTTSCVCGL
;
A
#
# COMPACT_ATOMS: atom_id res chain seq x y z
N MET A 1 8.20 13.21 -19.00
CA MET A 1 8.08 11.82 -18.53
C MET A 1 6.59 11.46 -18.52
N TYR A 2 6.20 10.39 -19.22
CA TYR A 2 4.79 9.99 -19.46
C TYR A 2 3.94 9.93 -18.17
N MET A 3 4.51 9.41 -17.08
CA MET A 3 3.86 9.33 -15.77
C MET A 3 3.49 10.69 -15.15
N ASN A 4 4.11 11.79 -15.59
CA ASN A 4 3.81 13.13 -15.06
C ASN A 4 2.75 13.88 -15.89
N ARG A 5 2.24 13.27 -16.97
CA ARG A 5 1.32 13.91 -17.94
C ARG A 5 -0.06 13.28 -18.00
N ALA A 6 -0.23 12.08 -17.45
CA ALA A 6 -1.49 11.34 -17.46
C ALA A 6 -1.86 10.89 -16.04
N TYR A 7 -3.15 10.93 -15.71
CA TYR A 7 -3.67 10.23 -14.54
C TYR A 7 -3.38 8.74 -14.67
N VAL A 8 -3.00 8.10 -13.55
CA VAL A 8 -2.63 6.67 -13.52
C VAL A 8 -3.70 5.78 -14.15
N SER A 9 -4.97 6.10 -13.95
CA SER A 9 -6.10 5.39 -14.56
C SER A 9 -6.09 5.42 -16.10
N ASN A 10 -5.56 6.48 -16.70
CA ASN A 10 -5.51 6.68 -18.15
C ASN A 10 -4.22 6.15 -18.80
N ILE A 11 -3.22 5.76 -18.00
CA ILE A 11 -1.98 5.19 -18.52
C ILE A 11 -2.27 3.85 -19.19
N ASP A 12 -1.94 3.71 -20.47
CA ASP A 12 -1.89 2.42 -21.16
C ASP A 12 -0.46 1.85 -21.10
N PRO A 13 -0.21 0.76 -20.33
CA PRO A 13 1.10 0.13 -20.24
C PRO A 13 1.57 -0.51 -21.56
N ARG A 14 0.69 -0.69 -22.55
CA ARG A 14 1.01 -1.29 -23.85
C ARG A 14 1.27 -0.26 -24.93
N ASN A 15 1.15 1.03 -24.62
CA ASN A 15 1.43 2.08 -25.58
C ASN A 15 2.94 2.20 -25.84
N GLU A 16 3.40 1.52 -26.89
CA GLU A 16 4.81 1.46 -27.26
C GLU A 16 5.43 2.83 -27.57
N ARG A 17 4.61 3.84 -27.93
CA ARG A 17 5.08 5.21 -28.19
C ARG A 17 5.64 5.89 -26.95
N GLU A 18 5.25 5.41 -25.78
CA GLU A 18 5.65 5.95 -24.48
C GLU A 18 6.73 5.09 -23.82
N PHE A 19 7.19 4.03 -24.51
CA PHE A 19 8.27 3.19 -24.00
C PHE A 19 9.59 3.92 -24.08
N LEU A 20 10.42 3.68 -23.06
CA LEU A 20 11.83 4.01 -23.14
C LEU A 20 12.50 3.18 -24.25
N MET A 21 13.58 3.73 -24.80
CA MET A 21 14.47 2.96 -25.66
C MET A 21 15.00 1.74 -24.89
N VAL A 22 15.25 0.63 -25.56
CA VAL A 22 15.59 -0.66 -24.91
C VAL A 22 16.87 -0.52 -24.07
N GLU A 23 17.81 0.29 -24.54
CA GLU A 23 19.09 0.61 -23.91
C GLU A 23 18.91 1.40 -22.61
N GLN A 24 17.79 2.14 -22.49
CA GLN A 24 17.44 2.97 -21.34
C GLN A 24 16.63 2.22 -20.28
N VAL A 25 16.25 0.96 -20.53
CA VAL A 25 15.60 0.12 -19.51
C VAL A 25 16.54 0.01 -18.31
N TYR A 26 16.09 0.46 -17.14
CA TYR A 26 16.93 0.39 -15.94
C TYR A 26 17.17 -1.07 -15.55
N LEU A 27 18.42 -1.39 -15.22
CA LEU A 27 18.81 -2.67 -14.65
C LEU A 27 19.21 -2.42 -13.20
N GLY A 28 18.74 -3.26 -12.27
CA GLY A 28 19.08 -3.12 -10.86
C GLY A 28 20.59 -3.19 -10.62
N ALA A 29 21.06 -2.55 -9.53
CA ALA A 29 22.48 -2.43 -9.20
C ALA A 29 23.23 -3.79 -9.20
N SER A 30 22.60 -4.86 -8.69
CA SER A 30 23.18 -6.21 -8.71
C SER A 30 23.39 -6.76 -10.11
N VAL A 31 22.47 -6.47 -11.05
CA VAL A 31 22.58 -6.89 -12.45
C VAL A 31 23.68 -6.09 -13.13
N ILE A 32 23.73 -4.77 -12.92
CA ILE A 32 24.79 -3.91 -13.45
C ILE A 32 26.17 -4.39 -12.98
N LYS A 33 26.31 -4.64 -11.67
CA LYS A 33 27.55 -5.18 -11.08
C LYS A 33 27.95 -6.48 -11.76
N ARG A 34 27.02 -7.43 -11.90
CA ARG A 34 27.30 -8.73 -12.53
C ARG A 34 27.73 -8.59 -14.00
N LEU A 35 27.15 -7.66 -14.75
CA LEU A 35 27.55 -7.37 -16.13
C LEU A 35 28.96 -6.79 -16.20
N SER A 36 29.30 -5.85 -15.31
CA SER A 36 30.64 -5.25 -15.25
C SER A 36 31.73 -6.25 -14.84
N GLU A 37 31.40 -7.24 -14.01
CA GLU A 37 32.30 -8.31 -13.59
C GLU A 37 32.51 -9.38 -14.69
N ASN A 38 31.70 -9.38 -15.75
CA ASN A 38 31.73 -10.37 -16.83
C ASN A 38 31.77 -9.71 -18.22
N PRO A 39 32.96 -9.24 -18.67
CA PRO A 39 33.11 -8.46 -19.90
C PRO A 39 32.63 -9.18 -21.17
N ASN A 40 32.60 -10.52 -21.16
CA ASN A 40 32.09 -11.32 -22.28
C ASN A 40 30.58 -11.13 -22.48
N LEU A 41 29.82 -10.94 -21.40
CA LEU A 41 28.38 -10.64 -21.45
C LEU A 41 28.14 -9.20 -21.89
N GLU A 42 29.00 -8.27 -21.46
CA GLU A 42 28.93 -6.87 -21.88
C GLU A 42 29.20 -6.69 -23.38
N ARG A 43 30.13 -7.48 -23.94
CA ARG A 43 30.47 -7.46 -25.37
C ARG A 43 29.38 -8.08 -26.25
N ASN A 44 28.53 -8.95 -25.70
CA ASN A 44 27.42 -9.55 -26.45
C ASN A 44 26.19 -8.62 -26.46
N LYS A 45 26.27 -7.58 -27.29
CA LYS A 45 25.25 -6.53 -27.38
C LYS A 45 23.87 -7.08 -27.78
N GLU A 46 23.80 -8.09 -28.64
CA GLU A 46 22.54 -8.68 -29.09
C GLU A 46 21.81 -9.43 -27.98
N GLU A 47 22.53 -10.20 -27.16
CA GLU A 47 21.96 -10.87 -25.99
C GLU A 47 21.50 -9.86 -24.94
N LEU A 48 22.26 -8.79 -24.72
CA LEU A 48 21.86 -7.72 -23.80
C LEU A 48 20.60 -6.97 -24.25
N ILE A 49 20.48 -6.67 -25.54
CA ILE A 49 19.27 -6.09 -26.11
C ILE A 49 18.09 -7.05 -25.90
N THR A 50 18.28 -8.34 -26.20
CA THR A 50 17.26 -9.37 -26.01
C THR A 50 16.81 -9.47 -24.54
N PHE A 51 17.75 -9.45 -23.61
CA PHE A 51 17.47 -9.45 -22.18
C PHE A 51 16.64 -8.23 -21.77
N ARG A 52 17.04 -7.03 -22.20
CA ARG A 52 16.32 -5.78 -21.91
C ARG A 52 14.90 -5.76 -22.51
N VAL A 53 14.72 -6.30 -23.72
CA VAL A 53 13.40 -6.48 -24.34
C VAL A 53 12.51 -7.37 -23.47
N LYS A 54 13.05 -8.48 -22.96
CA LYS A 54 12.31 -9.39 -22.05
C LYS A 54 11.96 -8.70 -20.73
N CYS A 55 12.88 -7.93 -20.14
CA CYS A 55 12.59 -7.14 -18.94
C CYS A 55 11.45 -6.14 -19.19
N ARG A 56 11.48 -5.41 -20.31
CA ARG A 56 10.41 -4.48 -20.67
C ARG A 56 9.08 -5.20 -20.84
N ALA A 57 9.06 -6.32 -21.55
CA ALA A 57 7.83 -7.12 -21.74
C ALA A 57 7.25 -7.62 -20.41
N PHE A 58 8.12 -8.04 -19.48
CA PHE A 58 7.72 -8.41 -18.13
C PHE A 58 7.09 -7.23 -17.38
N LEU A 59 7.72 -6.05 -17.38
CA LEU A 59 7.21 -4.86 -16.71
C LEU A 59 5.88 -4.38 -17.30
N VAL A 60 5.75 -4.38 -18.63
CA VAL A 60 4.49 -4.06 -19.32
C VAL A 60 3.38 -5.01 -18.88
N THR A 61 3.68 -6.31 -18.84
CA THR A 61 2.71 -7.32 -18.38
C THR A 61 2.35 -7.12 -16.92
N ALA A 62 3.32 -6.89 -16.04
CA ALA A 62 3.09 -6.64 -14.63
C ALA A 62 2.19 -5.41 -14.42
N ALA A 63 2.49 -4.29 -15.09
CA ALA A 63 1.69 -3.07 -15.01
C ALA A 63 0.25 -3.26 -15.52
N ASP A 64 0.05 -3.95 -16.65
CA ASP A 64 -1.29 -4.29 -17.16
C ASP A 64 -2.05 -5.19 -16.18
N GLN A 65 -1.38 -6.16 -15.59
CA GLN A 65 -1.96 -7.05 -14.58
C GLN A 65 -2.32 -6.32 -13.29
N ILE A 66 -1.53 -5.33 -12.85
CA ILE A 66 -1.87 -4.44 -11.74
C ILE A 66 -3.10 -3.61 -12.11
N LYS A 67 -3.12 -2.97 -13.28
CA LYS A 67 -4.25 -2.15 -13.76
C LYS A 67 -5.56 -2.92 -13.87
N ARG A 68 -5.52 -4.22 -14.18
CA ARG A 68 -6.71 -5.10 -14.19
C ARG A 68 -7.24 -5.43 -12.80
N ARG A 69 -6.36 -5.46 -11.79
CA ARG A 69 -6.71 -5.85 -10.41
C ARG A 69 -7.16 -4.66 -9.57
N PHE A 70 -6.70 -3.46 -9.91
CA PHE A 70 -7.01 -2.24 -9.19
C PHE A 70 -7.69 -1.25 -10.12
N ASP A 71 -8.95 -0.92 -9.82
CA ASP A 71 -9.58 0.23 -10.43
C ASP A 71 -8.97 1.50 -9.83
N PHE A 72 -8.02 2.11 -10.57
CA PHE A 72 -7.38 3.35 -10.15
C PHE A 72 -8.32 4.56 -10.15
N ASN A 73 -9.56 4.43 -10.63
CA ASN A 73 -10.62 5.41 -10.43
C ASN A 73 -11.46 5.13 -9.18
N ASP A 74 -11.38 3.92 -8.59
CA ASP A 74 -12.07 3.62 -7.34
C ASP A 74 -11.41 4.41 -6.20
N LYS A 75 -12.25 5.18 -5.51
CA LYS A 75 -11.88 5.99 -4.35
C LYS A 75 -11.48 5.16 -3.13
N VAL A 76 -11.46 3.84 -3.19
CA VAL A 76 -10.87 2.99 -2.13
C VAL A 76 -9.51 3.55 -1.69
N LEU A 77 -8.63 3.85 -2.66
CA LEU A 77 -7.30 4.39 -2.36
C LEU A 77 -7.34 5.79 -1.71
N SER A 78 -8.30 6.65 -2.10
CA SER A 78 -8.45 7.99 -1.54
C SER A 78 -9.18 8.04 -0.20
N ASN A 79 -9.98 7.02 0.11
CA ASN A 79 -10.79 6.97 1.33
C ASN A 79 -10.05 6.34 2.53
N LEU A 80 -8.86 5.79 2.32
CA LEU A 80 -8.04 5.20 3.40
C LEU A 80 -7.41 6.21 4.33
N SER A 81 -7.57 7.51 4.06
CA SER A 81 -7.26 8.54 5.05
C SER A 81 -8.06 8.36 6.35
N VAL A 82 -9.10 7.53 6.33
CA VAL A 82 -9.84 7.12 7.51
C VAL A 82 -9.01 6.34 8.53
N LEU A 83 -8.03 5.55 8.07
CA LEU A 83 -7.10 4.79 8.93
C LEU A 83 -5.96 5.65 9.48
N GLU A 84 -5.93 6.94 9.15
CA GLU A 84 -4.99 7.88 9.76
C GLU A 84 -5.39 8.13 11.22
N PRO A 85 -4.42 8.27 12.14
CA PRO A 85 -4.70 8.40 13.57
C PRO A 85 -5.74 9.47 13.88
N ALA A 86 -5.64 10.65 13.27
CA ALA A 86 -6.56 11.74 13.54
C ALA A 86 -7.99 11.50 13.03
N SER A 87 -8.13 10.79 11.90
CA SER A 87 -9.42 10.40 11.34
C SER A 87 -10.05 9.26 12.13
N SER A 88 -9.25 8.25 12.50
CA SER A 88 -9.68 7.09 13.28
C SER A 88 -10.14 7.44 14.69
N LEU A 89 -9.55 8.49 15.28
CA LEU A 89 -9.91 8.96 16.62
C LEU A 89 -10.91 10.12 16.60
N GLY A 90 -11.50 10.45 15.44
CA GLY A 90 -12.52 11.48 15.34
C GLY A 90 -12.07 12.90 15.72
N ILE A 91 -10.75 13.18 15.79
CA ILE A 91 -10.21 14.45 16.31
C ILE A 91 -10.71 15.67 15.53
N TYR A 92 -11.01 15.49 14.23
CA TYR A 92 -11.53 16.54 13.35
C TYR A 92 -13.01 16.37 12.98
N GLY A 93 -13.76 15.50 13.68
CA GLY A 93 -15.17 15.24 13.39
C GLY A 93 -15.42 14.44 12.09
N THR A 94 -14.40 13.75 11.59
CA THR A 94 -14.44 13.00 10.32
C THR A 94 -14.32 11.48 10.51
N CYS A 95 -14.73 10.94 11.66
CA CYS A 95 -14.76 9.49 11.87
C CYS A 95 -15.86 8.86 11.01
N VAL A 96 -15.52 7.79 10.27
CA VAL A 96 -16.57 6.99 9.62
C VAL A 96 -17.23 6.09 10.67
N GLU A 97 -18.53 5.91 10.59
CA GLU A 97 -19.29 5.11 11.57
C GLU A 97 -18.99 3.60 11.50
N SER A 98 -18.38 3.15 10.40
CA SER A 98 -18.09 1.74 10.15
C SER A 98 -16.98 1.56 9.12
N LEU A 99 -16.12 0.56 9.33
CA LEU A 99 -15.14 0.12 8.34
C LEU A 99 -15.66 -0.96 7.39
N ILE A 100 -16.87 -1.51 7.62
CA ILE A 100 -17.41 -2.63 6.83
C ILE A 100 -17.45 -2.34 5.33
N PRO A 101 -17.93 -1.17 4.85
CA PRO A 101 -17.94 -0.89 3.41
C PRO A 101 -16.54 -0.94 2.77
N PHE A 102 -15.49 -0.68 3.55
CA PHE A 102 -14.10 -0.79 3.11
C PHE A 102 -13.59 -2.22 3.16
N ALA A 103 -13.85 -2.92 4.28
CA ALA A 103 -13.49 -4.31 4.46
C ALA A 103 -14.06 -5.20 3.34
N MET A 104 -15.30 -4.96 2.93
CA MET A 104 -15.97 -5.69 1.84
C MET A 104 -15.27 -5.57 0.49
N LYS A 105 -14.59 -4.45 0.24
CA LYS A 105 -13.82 -4.25 -1.00
C LYS A 105 -12.44 -4.91 -0.95
N LEU A 106 -12.03 -5.43 0.21
CA LEU A 106 -10.68 -5.90 0.50
C LEU A 106 -10.63 -7.36 1.00
N PRO A 107 -11.20 -8.32 0.25
CA PRO A 107 -11.30 -9.72 0.68
C PRO A 107 -9.95 -10.44 0.80
N ARG A 108 -8.85 -9.81 0.35
CA ARG A 108 -7.48 -10.34 0.50
C ARG A 108 -6.83 -9.96 1.82
N ILE A 109 -7.35 -8.93 2.49
CA ILE A 109 -6.79 -8.41 3.74
C ILE A 109 -7.55 -9.00 4.92
N ILE A 110 -8.88 -9.13 4.79
CA ILE A 110 -9.74 -9.63 5.84
C ILE A 110 -10.76 -10.63 5.29
N HIS A 111 -10.99 -11.70 6.05
CA HIS A 111 -12.03 -12.67 5.75
C HIS A 111 -13.41 -12.01 5.82
N GLN A 112 -14.29 -12.44 4.92
CA GLN A 112 -15.61 -11.81 4.71
C GLN A 112 -16.72 -12.54 5.45
N ASP A 113 -16.40 -13.29 6.50
CA ASP A 113 -17.38 -13.90 7.37
C ASP A 113 -17.92 -12.90 8.40
N ASP A 114 -19.17 -13.08 8.79
CA ASP A 114 -19.89 -12.14 9.66
C ASP A 114 -19.18 -11.94 11.01
N SER A 115 -18.54 -12.98 11.56
CA SER A 115 -17.83 -12.89 12.84
C SER A 115 -16.62 -11.98 12.75
N THR A 116 -15.78 -12.16 11.71
CA THR A 116 -14.58 -11.34 11.50
C THR A 116 -14.95 -9.89 11.20
N LEU A 117 -15.97 -9.68 10.38
CA LEU A 117 -16.45 -8.34 10.04
C LEU A 117 -17.04 -7.63 11.26
N GLN A 118 -17.89 -8.30 12.04
CA GLN A 118 -18.43 -7.73 13.27
C GLN A 118 -17.32 -7.36 14.26
N GLN A 119 -16.32 -8.24 14.44
CA GLN A 119 -15.18 -7.96 15.31
C GLN A 119 -14.40 -6.72 14.84
N LEU A 120 -14.17 -6.56 13.53
CA LEU A 120 -13.51 -5.36 13.00
C LEU A 120 -14.31 -4.10 13.33
N ASP A 121 -15.63 -4.14 13.15
CA ASP A 121 -16.51 -2.99 13.35
C ASP A 121 -16.65 -2.62 14.83
N ASP A 122 -16.69 -3.62 15.72
CA ASP A 122 -16.71 -3.43 17.17
C ASP A 122 -15.40 -2.80 17.66
N GLU A 123 -14.26 -3.34 17.24
CA GLU A 123 -12.93 -2.78 17.56
C GLU A 123 -12.77 -1.35 17.02
N TRP A 124 -13.33 -1.05 15.84
CA TRP A 124 -13.32 0.29 15.27
C TRP A 124 -14.11 1.29 16.11
N ARG A 125 -15.35 0.97 16.47
CA ARG A 125 -16.18 1.85 17.31
C ARG A 125 -15.61 2.04 18.70
N LYS A 126 -14.92 1.03 19.22
CA LYS A 126 -14.28 1.08 20.52
C LYS A 126 -13.18 2.15 20.60
N LEU A 127 -12.47 2.43 19.50
CA LEU A 127 -11.40 3.44 19.47
C LEU A 127 -11.87 4.85 19.85
N GLU A 128 -13.10 5.21 19.49
CA GLU A 128 -13.62 6.56 19.73
C GLU A 128 -14.01 6.76 21.21
N VAL A 129 -14.36 5.68 21.91
CA VAL A 129 -14.92 5.73 23.26
C VAL A 129 -13.93 5.30 24.35
N GLU A 130 -12.87 4.57 23.99
CA GLU A 130 -11.90 4.04 24.96
C GLU A 130 -10.81 5.07 25.27
N ASP A 131 -10.40 5.15 26.55
CA ASP A 131 -9.26 5.96 26.97
C ASP A 131 -7.96 5.34 26.43
N LEU A 132 -7.47 5.89 25.33
CA LEU A 132 -6.24 5.45 24.70
C LEU A 132 -5.01 6.10 25.38
N PRO A 133 -3.88 5.38 25.46
CA PRO A 133 -2.68 5.92 26.07
C PRO A 133 -2.15 7.16 25.33
N GLU A 134 -1.51 8.06 26.10
CA GLU A 134 -1.10 9.41 25.66
C GLU A 134 -0.23 9.41 24.39
N ASN A 135 0.59 8.37 24.20
CA ASN A 135 1.42 8.21 23.01
C ASN A 135 0.59 8.10 21.71
N ILE A 136 -0.58 7.48 21.77
CA ILE A 136 -1.51 7.35 20.63
C ILE A 136 -2.18 8.70 20.33
N LEU A 137 -2.68 9.36 21.38
CA LEU A 137 -3.29 10.68 21.27
C LEU A 137 -2.30 11.72 20.72
N ASN A 138 -1.04 11.64 21.14
CA ASN A 138 0.02 12.53 20.65
C ASN A 138 0.32 12.33 19.16
N MET A 139 0.35 11.09 18.65
CA MET A 139 0.48 10.87 17.19
C MET A 139 -0.67 11.50 16.41
N ALA A 140 -1.89 11.40 16.92
CA ALA A 140 -3.07 11.91 16.25
C ALA A 140 -3.15 13.46 16.28
N LYS A 141 -2.62 14.10 17.33
CA LYS A 141 -2.47 15.56 17.41
C LYS A 141 -1.33 16.09 16.52
N HIS A 142 -0.19 15.39 16.45
CA HIS A 142 0.97 15.82 15.66
C HIS A 142 0.79 15.62 14.16
N THR A 143 0.00 14.64 13.72
CA THR A 143 -0.33 14.42 12.30
C THR A 143 -1.12 15.57 11.67
N GLY A 144 -1.73 16.45 12.46
CA GLY A 144 -2.30 17.72 11.96
C GLY A 144 -1.26 18.79 11.63
N LEU A 145 -0.08 18.72 12.25
CA LEU A 145 1.01 19.70 12.13
C LEU A 145 2.13 19.23 11.20
N THR A 146 2.35 17.91 11.09
CA THR A 146 3.28 17.30 10.14
C THR A 146 2.51 16.55 9.06
N LYS A 147 2.79 16.83 7.78
CA LYS A 147 2.15 16.16 6.62
C LYS A 147 2.39 14.64 6.55
N GLU A 148 3.14 14.06 7.48
CA GLU A 148 3.45 12.63 7.48
C GLU A 148 2.35 11.82 8.15
N LYS A 149 1.52 11.23 7.29
CA LYS A 149 0.52 10.23 7.67
C LYS A 149 1.27 8.93 8.00
N ARG A 150 1.17 8.44 9.24
CA ARG A 150 1.83 7.19 9.71
C ARG A 150 0.83 6.12 10.18
N PRO A 151 -0.06 5.65 9.28
CA PRO A 151 -1.02 4.59 9.60
C PRO A 151 -0.34 3.26 10.00
N ASP A 152 0.90 3.04 9.57
CA ASP A 152 1.74 1.87 9.90
C ASP A 152 2.15 1.84 11.37
N GLN A 153 2.58 2.98 11.88
CA GLN A 153 2.96 3.11 13.28
C GLN A 153 1.74 3.01 14.19
N PHE A 154 0.62 3.60 13.75
CA PHE A 154 -0.65 3.52 14.44
C PHE A 154 -1.16 2.08 14.56
N GLY A 155 -1.27 1.36 13.44
CA GLY A 155 -1.65 -0.05 13.43
C GLY A 155 -0.70 -0.92 14.26
N SER A 156 0.61 -0.65 14.21
CA SER A 156 1.60 -1.37 15.01
C SER A 156 1.41 -1.16 16.52
N ILE A 157 1.06 0.05 16.93
CA ILE A 157 0.83 0.36 18.35
C ILE A 157 -0.49 -0.23 18.84
N LEU A 158 -1.57 -0.12 18.05
CA LEU A 158 -2.84 -0.78 18.35
C LEU A 158 -2.68 -2.29 18.58
N LYS A 159 -1.81 -2.93 17.78
CA LYS A 159 -1.50 -4.35 17.91
C LYS A 159 -0.84 -4.73 19.25
N THR A 160 -0.16 -3.78 19.90
CA THR A 160 0.48 -4.00 21.21
C THR A 160 -0.45 -3.78 22.39
N LEU A 161 -1.63 -3.19 22.16
CA LEU A 161 -2.58 -2.92 23.24
C LEU A 161 -3.27 -4.21 23.68
N VAL A 162 -3.17 -4.48 24.97
CA VAL A 162 -3.84 -5.58 25.64
C VAL A 162 -4.79 -5.06 26.72
N ASP A 163 -5.81 -5.84 27.04
CA ASP A 163 -6.68 -5.61 28.19
C ASP A 163 -6.05 -6.07 29.50
N ASP A 164 -6.81 -5.93 30.59
CA ASP A 164 -6.37 -6.27 31.93
C ASP A 164 -6.05 -7.77 32.10
N GLU A 165 -6.55 -8.61 31.18
CA GLU A 165 -6.31 -10.06 31.11
C GLU A 165 -5.12 -10.41 30.19
N GLY A 166 -4.51 -9.41 29.53
CA GLY A 166 -3.41 -9.59 28.60
C GLY A 166 -3.85 -10.00 27.18
N ILE A 167 -5.14 -9.90 26.87
CA ILE A 167 -5.70 -10.23 25.55
C ILE A 167 -5.64 -9.00 24.64
N ALA A 168 -5.27 -9.19 23.38
CA ALA A 168 -5.14 -8.09 22.42
C ALA A 168 -6.51 -7.41 22.17
N LYS A 169 -6.58 -6.09 22.42
CA LYS A 169 -7.83 -5.30 22.31
C LYS A 169 -8.26 -5.01 20.87
N TYR A 170 -7.29 -4.82 19.97
CA TYR A 170 -7.50 -4.32 18.61
C TYR A 170 -6.87 -5.24 17.56
N LYS A 171 -6.95 -6.56 17.78
CA LYS A 171 -6.25 -7.51 16.93
C LYS A 171 -6.78 -7.45 15.49
N CYS A 172 -8.10 -7.52 15.30
CA CYS A 172 -8.70 -7.54 13.97
C CYS A 172 -8.41 -6.22 13.22
N LEU A 173 -8.60 -5.10 13.90
CA LEU A 173 -8.39 -3.76 13.36
C LEU A 173 -6.93 -3.49 13.02
N SER A 174 -6.00 -3.85 13.90
CA SER A 174 -4.57 -3.68 13.63
C SER A 174 -4.08 -4.60 12.52
N ASP A 175 -4.55 -5.85 12.46
CA ASP A 175 -4.25 -6.77 11.37
C ASP A 175 -4.81 -6.24 10.03
N PHE A 176 -6.02 -5.69 10.02
CA PHE A 176 -6.62 -5.04 8.84
C PHE A 176 -5.81 -3.81 8.37
N ALA A 177 -5.48 -2.91 9.29
CA ALA A 177 -4.72 -1.69 9.00
C ALA A 177 -3.29 -1.99 8.51
N LEU A 178 -2.62 -2.98 9.10
CA LEU A 178 -1.27 -3.39 8.69
C LEU A 178 -1.29 -4.22 7.41
N GLY A 179 -2.25 -5.13 7.26
CA GLY A 179 -2.44 -5.91 6.04
C GLY A 179 -2.62 -5.02 4.82
N TRP A 180 -3.34 -3.90 4.98
CA TRP A 180 -3.41 -2.85 3.96
C TRP A 180 -2.03 -2.33 3.54
N LEU A 181 -1.19 -1.97 4.51
CA LEU A 181 0.13 -1.38 4.23
C LEU A 181 1.04 -2.35 3.49
N PHE A 182 1.00 -3.63 3.82
CA PHE A 182 1.75 -4.66 3.07
C PHE A 182 1.22 -4.83 1.65
N THR A 183 -0.09 -4.70 1.41
CA THR A 183 -0.63 -4.69 0.05
C THR A 183 -0.21 -3.46 -0.76
N THR A 184 0.02 -2.30 -0.13
CA THR A 184 0.57 -1.11 -0.80
C THR A 184 2.10 -1.13 -0.94
N SER A 185 2.81 -1.73 0.01
CA SER A 185 4.28 -1.81 0.01
C SER A 185 4.80 -2.82 -1.02
N CYS A 186 4.07 -3.91 -1.23
CA CYS A 186 4.35 -4.87 -2.30
C CYS A 186 4.14 -4.29 -3.71
N VAL A 187 3.48 -3.13 -3.86
CA VAL A 187 3.32 -2.44 -5.14
C VAL A 187 4.47 -1.45 -5.41
N CYS A 188 5.19 -1.02 -4.36
CA CYS A 188 6.37 -0.14 -4.48
C CYS A 188 7.72 -0.89 -4.52
N GLY A 189 7.71 -2.22 -4.42
CA GLY A 189 8.90 -3.08 -4.43
C GLY A 189 9.21 -3.77 -5.77
N LEU A 190 8.55 -3.37 -6.86
CA LEU A 190 8.79 -3.88 -8.23
C LEU A 190 9.25 -2.77 -9.17
#